data_AF-A0A2N9W426-F1
#
_entry.id   AF-A0A2N9W426-F1
#
_cell.length_a   1.000
_cell.length_b   1.000
_cell.length_c   1.000
_cell.angle_alpha   90.00
_cell.angle_beta   90.00
_cell.angle_gamma   90.00
#
_symmetry.space_group_name_H-M   'P 1'
#
loop_
_entity.id
_entity.type
_entity.pdbx_description
1 polymer ?
#
loop_
_entity_poly.entity_id
_entity_poly.type
_entity_poly.pdbx_seq_one_letter_code
_entity_poly.pdbx_strand_id
1 'polypeptide(L)'
;MSGRLLFLVLLAVALAACQTRDEIKPGYLSGAGDDGVAVMTTSATAKPKPSQQKESRYFIEFRSRYALTYGHSYVVFGRLDQKGQMIDPEVAGLAPASKSAVPYVLGHYVPVPSETGWSDGDLEDKYRSASWRVMLSEAEYRKVVAYIRKLKASSPVWHAALYNCNAFVADIARSMGYKAPGIWLRPQQFIVKLRQMNGGPNPIGYTGPPG
;
A
#
# COMPACT_ATOMS: atom_id res chain seq x y z
N MET A 1 -50.77 -37.73 -26.41
CA MET A 1 -51.99 -36.98 -26.02
C MET A 1 -51.99 -36.76 -24.52
N SER A 2 -52.46 -35.58 -24.10
CA SER A 2 -52.72 -35.10 -22.73
C SER A 2 -51.55 -34.58 -21.89
N GLY A 3 -51.14 -33.34 -22.18
CA GLY A 3 -50.61 -32.42 -21.18
C GLY A 3 -51.76 -31.73 -20.45
N ARG A 4 -51.79 -31.79 -19.12
CA ARG A 4 -52.79 -31.11 -18.29
C ARG A 4 -52.28 -29.73 -17.89
N LEU A 5 -53.11 -28.73 -18.21
CA LEU A 5 -53.06 -27.36 -17.71
C LEU A 5 -53.08 -27.31 -16.17
N LEU A 6 -52.44 -26.29 -15.58
CA LEU A 6 -53.11 -25.37 -14.66
C LEU A 6 -52.31 -24.08 -14.43
N PHE A 7 -53.04 -22.98 -14.54
CA PHE A 7 -52.64 -21.58 -14.38
C PHE A 7 -52.34 -21.23 -12.91
N LEU A 8 -51.37 -20.34 -12.67
CA LEU A 8 -51.47 -19.31 -11.63
C LEU A 8 -50.75 -18.02 -12.08
N VAL A 9 -51.55 -16.99 -12.31
CA VAL A 9 -51.13 -15.59 -12.46
C VAL A 9 -50.98 -15.01 -11.05
N LEU A 10 -49.81 -14.46 -10.73
CA LEU A 10 -49.62 -13.59 -9.57
C LEU A 10 -48.95 -12.29 -10.04
N LEU A 11 -49.74 -11.23 -10.01
CA LEU A 11 -49.34 -9.85 -10.20
C LEU A 11 -49.35 -9.19 -8.81
N ALA A 12 -48.22 -8.68 -8.34
CA ALA A 12 -48.21 -7.66 -7.28
C ALA A 12 -46.86 -6.90 -7.21
N VAL A 13 -46.91 -5.67 -7.74
CA VAL A 13 -46.38 -4.40 -7.21
C VAL A 13 -45.03 -4.43 -6.47
N ALA A 14 -43.99 -3.87 -7.11
CA ALA A 14 -42.85 -3.27 -6.41
C ALA A 14 -42.85 -1.75 -6.70
N LEU A 15 -42.99 -0.99 -5.62
CA LEU A 15 -43.04 0.47 -5.57
C LEU A 15 -41.76 1.09 -6.14
N ALA A 16 -41.91 2.13 -6.95
CA ALA A 16 -40.84 3.02 -7.34
C ALA A 16 -40.30 3.76 -6.11
N ALA A 17 -39.12 3.37 -5.64
CA ALA A 17 -38.36 4.16 -4.68
C ALA A 17 -37.38 5.06 -5.45
N CYS A 18 -37.73 6.34 -5.58
CA CYS A 18 -36.75 7.38 -5.87
C CYS A 18 -35.76 7.46 -4.71
N GLN A 19 -34.64 6.74 -4.80
CA GLN A 19 -33.50 7.01 -3.94
C GLN A 19 -32.70 8.14 -4.58
N THR A 20 -32.82 9.33 -4.00
CA THR A 20 -31.91 10.45 -4.22
C THR A 20 -30.49 9.96 -3.97
N ARG A 21 -29.64 10.04 -5.00
CA ARG A 21 -28.20 9.85 -4.88
C ARG A 21 -27.62 11.03 -4.09
N ASP A 22 -27.39 10.85 -2.80
CA ASP A 22 -26.51 11.74 -2.05
C ASP A 22 -25.06 11.46 -2.44
N GLU A 23 -24.54 12.38 -3.23
CA GLU A 23 -23.13 12.53 -3.57
C GLU A 23 -22.33 12.78 -2.29
N ILE A 24 -21.53 11.82 -1.83
CA ILE A 24 -20.62 11.99 -0.69
C ILE A 24 -19.49 12.93 -1.13
N LYS A 25 -19.61 14.22 -0.78
CA LYS A 25 -18.53 15.20 -0.83
C LYS A 25 -17.75 15.15 0.50
N PRO A 26 -16.45 14.85 0.53
CA PRO A 26 -15.65 15.05 1.73
C PRO A 26 -15.26 16.53 1.83
N GLY A 27 -16.07 17.29 2.56
CA GLY A 27 -15.79 18.68 2.92
C GLY A 27 -16.15 18.93 4.38
N TYR A 28 -15.26 18.54 5.31
CA TYR A 28 -15.29 19.04 6.69
C TYR A 28 -13.86 19.07 7.26
N LEU A 29 -13.25 20.25 7.22
CA LEU A 29 -12.43 20.77 8.31
C LEU A 29 -12.83 22.23 8.50
N SER A 30 -13.73 22.47 9.46
CA SER A 30 -14.00 23.79 10.00
C SER A 30 -13.01 24.08 11.12
N GLY A 31 -12.48 25.29 11.12
CA GLY A 31 -11.71 25.91 12.19
C GLY A 31 -11.53 27.38 11.86
N ALA A 32 -12.60 28.16 12.06
CA ALA A 32 -12.63 29.62 11.98
C ALA A 32 -12.17 30.25 13.30
N GLY A 33 -11.62 31.47 13.23
CA GLY A 33 -11.42 32.36 14.39
C GLY A 33 -10.31 33.37 14.18
N ASP A 34 -10.67 34.52 13.62
CA ASP A 34 -9.87 35.76 13.50
C ASP A 34 -9.85 36.53 14.85
N ASP A 35 -9.03 37.59 14.90
CA ASP A 35 -8.95 38.69 15.89
C ASP A 35 -8.00 38.55 17.10
N GLY A 36 -6.86 39.24 16.99
CA GLY A 36 -5.90 39.44 18.08
C GLY A 36 -4.81 40.47 17.77
N VAL A 37 -5.22 41.75 17.82
CA VAL A 37 -4.47 43.02 17.98
C VAL A 37 -2.92 42.97 17.99
N ALA A 38 -2.34 43.73 17.06
CA ALA A 38 -0.90 44.00 16.95
C ALA A 38 -0.33 44.72 18.19
N VAL A 39 0.73 44.17 18.76
CA VAL A 39 1.69 44.90 19.61
C VAL A 39 3.06 44.77 18.98
N MET A 40 3.59 45.92 18.57
CA MET A 40 4.88 46.08 17.91
C MET A 40 5.96 46.19 18.99
N THR A 41 6.81 45.17 19.12
CA THR A 41 8.08 45.26 19.88
C THR A 41 9.24 44.98 18.94
N THR A 42 10.04 46.00 18.73
CA THR A 42 11.30 45.99 17.97
C THR A 42 12.35 45.18 18.72
N SER A 43 12.98 44.19 18.07
CA SER A 43 14.32 43.71 18.42
C SER A 43 14.97 42.90 17.29
N ALA A 44 16.08 43.44 16.83
CA ALA A 44 17.27 42.81 16.25
C ALA A 44 17.13 41.86 15.04
N THR A 45 17.65 42.39 13.94
CA THR A 45 17.94 41.77 12.64
C THR A 45 18.78 40.50 12.75
N ALA A 46 18.13 39.34 12.73
CA ALA A 46 18.74 38.09 12.30
C ALA A 46 18.24 37.77 10.89
N LYS A 47 19.13 37.79 9.90
CA LYS A 47 18.81 37.37 8.52
C LYS A 47 18.25 35.94 8.57
N PRO A 48 17.04 35.68 8.04
CA PRO A 48 16.57 34.30 7.91
C PRO A 48 17.47 33.60 6.91
N LYS A 49 18.14 32.54 7.35
CA LYS A 49 18.89 31.62 6.48
C LYS A 49 17.87 30.95 5.56
N PRO A 50 17.84 31.19 4.24
CA PRO A 50 16.88 30.54 3.37
C PRO A 50 17.40 29.13 3.07
N SER A 51 16.90 28.13 3.78
CA SER A 51 16.85 26.73 3.30
C SER A 51 16.05 25.83 4.26
N GLN A 52 14.81 26.22 4.58
CA GLN A 52 13.77 25.19 4.61
C GLN A 52 13.30 25.03 3.17
N GLN A 53 14.11 24.26 2.41
CA GLN A 53 13.63 23.59 1.22
C GLN A 53 12.39 22.81 1.69
N LYS A 54 11.18 23.31 1.37
CA LYS A 54 9.88 22.73 1.76
C LYS A 54 10.01 21.21 1.81
N GLU A 55 10.13 20.67 3.02
CA GLU A 55 10.76 19.39 3.29
C GLU A 55 10.03 18.30 2.49
N SER A 56 10.66 17.82 1.42
CA SER A 56 10.16 16.62 0.73
C SER A 56 10.19 15.50 1.76
N ARG A 57 9.01 15.00 2.13
CA ARG A 57 8.90 13.95 3.13
C ARG A 57 9.18 12.61 2.45
N TYR A 58 10.22 11.91 2.89
CA TYR A 58 10.53 10.59 2.36
C TYR A 58 9.62 9.54 2.98
N PHE A 59 9.28 8.51 2.21
CA PHE A 59 8.43 7.44 2.70
C PHE A 59 8.86 6.09 2.15
N ILE A 60 8.43 5.06 2.89
CA ILE A 60 8.27 3.71 2.38
C ILE A 60 6.89 3.21 2.78
N GLU A 61 6.18 2.60 1.85
CA GLU A 61 4.87 2.03 2.05
C GLU A 61 4.91 0.55 1.72
N PHE A 62 4.74 -0.26 2.77
CA PHE A 62 4.51 -1.68 2.66
C PHE A 62 3.11 -1.89 2.09
N ARG A 63 3.00 -2.56 0.95
CA ARG A 63 1.74 -2.76 0.25
C ARG A 63 1.49 -4.23 -0.05
N SER A 64 0.22 -4.54 -0.21
CA SER A 64 -0.21 -5.71 -0.97
C SER A 64 -1.28 -5.33 -1.97
N ARG A 65 -1.42 -6.15 -3.00
CA ARG A 65 -2.50 -6.07 -3.99
C ARG A 65 -3.15 -7.41 -4.25
N TYR A 66 -4.35 -7.38 -4.81
CA TYR A 66 -4.94 -8.54 -5.45
C TYR A 66 -4.16 -8.87 -6.73
N ALA A 67 -4.03 -10.15 -7.03
CA ALA A 67 -3.34 -10.67 -8.20
C ALA A 67 -4.08 -11.92 -8.70
N LEU A 68 -3.73 -12.42 -9.88
CA LEU A 68 -4.27 -13.67 -10.42
C LEU A 68 -4.03 -14.90 -9.51
N THR A 69 -3.07 -14.80 -8.59
CA THR A 69 -2.71 -15.85 -7.63
C THR A 69 -3.26 -15.52 -6.23
N TYR A 70 -2.49 -15.77 -5.16
CA TYR A 70 -2.91 -15.47 -3.78
C TYR A 70 -2.67 -14.00 -3.37
N GLY A 71 -2.30 -13.13 -4.31
CA GLY A 71 -1.93 -11.73 -4.09
C GLY A 71 -0.43 -11.50 -4.20
N HIS A 72 0.00 -10.25 -4.02
CA HIS A 72 1.42 -9.87 -4.03
C HIS A 72 1.70 -8.83 -2.95
N SER A 73 2.80 -9.01 -2.20
CA SER A 73 3.32 -8.00 -1.26
C SER A 73 4.59 -7.36 -1.81
N TYR A 74 4.72 -6.06 -1.64
CA TYR A 74 5.82 -5.26 -2.17
C TYR A 74 5.97 -3.98 -1.35
N VAL A 75 6.99 -3.18 -1.66
CA VAL A 75 7.15 -1.83 -1.12
C VAL A 75 7.11 -0.80 -2.23
N VAL A 76 6.49 0.34 -1.92
CA VAL A 76 6.55 1.57 -2.72
C VAL A 76 7.31 2.60 -1.91
N PHE A 77 8.31 3.26 -2.48
CA PHE A 77 9.13 4.21 -1.75
C PHE A 77 9.50 5.40 -2.63
N GLY A 78 9.71 6.56 -2.01
CA GLY A 78 9.99 7.78 -2.75
C GLY A 78 9.82 9.02 -1.89
N ARG A 79 9.45 10.12 -2.55
CA ARG A 79 9.15 11.41 -1.91
C ARG A 79 7.65 11.69 -1.98
N LEU A 80 7.18 12.47 -1.01
CA LEU A 80 5.86 13.08 -1.07
C LEU A 80 5.97 14.57 -1.36
N ASP A 81 5.03 15.09 -2.14
CA ASP A 81 4.81 16.52 -2.29
C ASP A 81 4.13 17.13 -1.04
N GLN A 82 3.84 18.43 -1.11
CA GLN A 82 3.18 19.13 -0.01
C GLN A 82 1.75 18.64 0.24
N LYS A 83 1.09 18.07 -0.77
CA LYS A 83 -0.27 17.51 -0.70
C LYS A 83 -0.27 16.04 -0.24
N GLY A 84 0.91 15.44 -0.03
CA GLY A 84 1.05 14.03 0.34
C GLY A 84 0.96 13.06 -0.85
N GLN A 85 1.03 13.56 -2.08
CA GLN A 85 1.07 12.78 -3.31
C GLN A 85 2.50 12.27 -3.56
N MET A 86 2.62 11.06 -4.10
CA MET A 86 3.93 10.48 -4.41
C MET A 86 4.58 11.20 -5.59
N ILE A 87 5.86 11.54 -5.46
CA ILE A 87 6.70 12.07 -6.55
C ILE A 87 7.63 10.94 -6.99
N ASP A 88 7.48 10.51 -8.24
CA ASP A 88 8.30 9.48 -8.91
C ASP A 88 8.59 8.26 -8.01
N PRO A 89 7.55 7.54 -7.52
CA PRO A 89 7.76 6.42 -6.62
C PRO A 89 8.46 5.26 -7.32
N GLU A 90 9.36 4.60 -6.60
CA GLU A 90 9.95 3.33 -7.00
C GLU A 90 9.23 2.15 -6.33
N VAL A 91 9.26 0.99 -6.98
CA VAL A 91 8.66 -0.25 -6.49
C VAL A 91 9.73 -1.34 -6.33
N ALA A 92 9.63 -2.09 -5.24
CA ALA A 92 10.39 -3.33 -5.06
C ALA A 92 9.50 -4.44 -4.49
N GLY A 93 9.40 -5.53 -5.22
CA GLY A 93 8.74 -6.77 -4.80
C GLY A 93 9.62 -7.97 -5.16
N LEU A 94 9.13 -9.19 -4.93
CA LEU A 94 9.77 -10.39 -5.43
C LEU A 94 8.69 -11.33 -5.98
N ALA A 95 8.76 -11.61 -7.27
CA ALA A 95 7.84 -12.49 -7.97
C ALA A 95 8.60 -13.38 -8.98
N PRO A 96 8.05 -14.52 -9.42
CA PRO A 96 8.56 -15.22 -10.60
C PRO A 96 8.69 -14.26 -11.78
N ALA A 97 9.78 -14.35 -12.54
CA ALA A 97 10.03 -13.55 -13.74
C ALA A 97 9.15 -14.01 -14.92
N SER A 98 7.82 -13.93 -14.77
CA SER A 98 6.85 -14.39 -15.76
C SER A 98 5.47 -13.80 -15.53
N LYS A 99 4.73 -13.60 -16.62
CA LYS A 99 3.31 -13.25 -16.61
C LYS A 99 2.37 -14.47 -16.61
N SER A 100 2.93 -15.68 -16.72
CA SER A 100 2.16 -16.94 -16.73
C SER A 100 1.98 -17.49 -15.32
N ALA A 101 0.88 -18.21 -15.09
CA ALA A 101 0.68 -18.97 -13.85
C ALA A 101 1.63 -20.17 -13.73
N VAL A 102 2.24 -20.64 -14.83
CA VAL A 102 3.07 -21.86 -14.83
C VAL A 102 4.30 -21.73 -13.92
N PRO A 103 5.15 -20.69 -14.04
CA PRO A 103 6.29 -20.53 -13.12
C PRO A 103 5.89 -20.31 -11.66
N TYR A 104 4.71 -19.72 -11.41
CA TYR A 104 4.16 -19.61 -10.07
C TYR A 104 3.88 -20.98 -9.45
N VAL A 105 3.24 -21.89 -10.20
CA VAL A 105 2.97 -23.25 -9.73
C VAL A 105 4.28 -24.03 -9.58
N LEU A 106 5.17 -23.96 -10.57
CA LEU A 106 6.46 -24.65 -10.54
C LEU A 106 7.31 -24.22 -9.33
N GLY A 107 7.29 -22.93 -9.00
CA GLY A 107 8.00 -22.35 -7.87
C GLY A 107 7.55 -22.83 -6.48
N HIS A 108 6.52 -23.69 -6.40
CA HIS A 108 6.17 -24.40 -5.16
C HIS A 108 7.02 -25.66 -4.95
N TYR A 109 7.64 -26.18 -6.01
CA TYR A 109 8.42 -27.42 -5.98
C TYR A 109 9.93 -27.17 -6.16
N VAL A 110 10.31 -26.20 -6.99
CA VAL A 110 11.70 -25.87 -7.29
C VAL A 110 11.90 -24.36 -7.42
N PRO A 111 13.07 -23.79 -7.08
CA PRO A 111 13.31 -22.36 -7.29
C PRO A 111 13.19 -21.98 -8.77
N VAL A 112 12.56 -20.84 -9.04
CA VAL A 112 12.40 -20.28 -10.39
C VAL A 112 13.04 -18.89 -10.48
N PRO A 113 13.47 -18.43 -11.67
CA PRO A 113 13.96 -17.06 -11.83
C PRO A 113 12.96 -16.02 -11.33
N SER A 114 13.46 -14.96 -10.70
CA SER A 114 12.63 -13.90 -10.13
C SER A 114 12.87 -12.53 -10.75
N GLU A 115 11.85 -11.68 -10.64
CA GLU A 115 11.92 -10.25 -10.91
C GLU A 115 11.63 -9.46 -9.63
N THR A 116 12.22 -8.26 -9.53
CA THR A 116 12.10 -7.41 -8.34
C THR A 116 11.68 -5.97 -8.64
N GLY A 117 11.23 -5.72 -9.87
CA GLY A 117 10.73 -4.43 -10.32
C GLY A 117 9.25 -4.24 -10.03
N TRP A 118 8.72 -3.16 -10.60
CA TRP A 118 7.29 -2.93 -10.76
C TRP A 118 6.64 -4.11 -11.51
N SER A 119 5.47 -4.56 -11.04
CA SER A 119 4.50 -5.34 -11.81
C SER A 119 3.18 -4.55 -12.02
N ASP A 120 2.45 -4.84 -13.10
CA ASP A 120 1.14 -4.21 -13.38
C ASP A 120 0.20 -4.34 -12.17
N GLY A 121 -0.38 -3.22 -11.73
CA GLY A 121 -1.23 -3.17 -10.54
C GLY A 121 -0.59 -2.62 -9.26
N ASP A 122 0.73 -2.40 -9.22
CA ASP A 122 1.44 -2.02 -7.98
C ASP A 122 1.25 -0.54 -7.57
N LEU A 123 0.90 0.34 -8.52
CA LEU A 123 0.69 1.76 -8.23
C LEU A 123 -0.79 2.15 -8.25
N GLU A 124 -1.67 1.31 -8.80
CA GLU A 124 -3.09 1.58 -8.91
C GLU A 124 -3.83 1.24 -7.60
N ASP A 125 -4.38 2.27 -6.95
CA ASP A 125 -5.12 2.13 -5.69
C ASP A 125 -6.29 1.14 -5.76
N LYS A 126 -6.90 0.93 -6.94
CA LYS A 126 -8.01 0.00 -7.13
C LYS A 126 -7.65 -1.48 -6.88
N TYR A 127 -6.37 -1.84 -6.99
CA TYR A 127 -5.92 -3.21 -6.73
C TYR A 127 -5.30 -3.38 -5.34
N ARG A 128 -5.05 -2.28 -4.62
CA ARG A 128 -4.45 -2.31 -3.29
C ARG A 128 -5.37 -3.06 -2.33
N SER A 129 -4.82 -4.06 -1.65
CA SER A 129 -5.55 -4.88 -0.68
C SER A 129 -5.17 -4.55 0.76
N ALA A 130 -3.96 -4.06 1.02
CA ALA A 130 -3.57 -3.47 2.29
C ALA A 130 -2.35 -2.55 2.12
N SER A 131 -2.17 -1.62 3.07
CA SER A 131 -0.93 -0.87 3.18
C SER A 131 -0.57 -0.45 4.60
N TRP A 132 0.71 -0.15 4.79
CA TRP A 132 1.27 0.50 5.96
C TRP A 132 2.40 1.42 5.53
N ARG A 133 2.24 2.72 5.79
CA ARG A 133 3.22 3.73 5.41
C ARG A 133 4.06 4.16 6.60
N VAL A 134 5.36 4.26 6.38
CA VAL A 134 6.35 4.79 7.31
C VAL A 134 6.99 6.03 6.69
N MET A 135 6.97 7.13 7.44
CA MET A 135 7.67 8.35 7.07
C MET A 135 9.11 8.28 7.56
N LEU A 136 10.04 8.75 6.74
CA LEU A 136 11.48 8.64 6.99
C LEU A 136 12.14 10.01 6.90
N SER A 137 13.17 10.20 7.73
CA SER A 137 14.19 11.21 7.43
C SER A 137 14.97 10.84 6.17
N GLU A 138 15.64 11.80 5.56
CA GLU A 138 16.48 11.54 4.38
C GLU A 138 17.59 10.51 4.66
N ALA A 139 18.18 10.56 5.86
CA ALA A 139 19.23 9.63 6.26
C ALA A 139 18.72 8.19 6.37
N GLU A 140 17.54 7.99 6.96
CA GLU A 140 16.88 6.68 7.01
C GLU A 140 16.50 6.20 5.61
N TYR A 141 15.91 7.08 4.80
CA TYR A 141 15.54 6.78 3.42
C TYR A 141 16.73 6.26 2.61
N ARG A 142 17.87 6.96 2.64
CA ARG A 142 19.08 6.53 1.92
C ARG A 142 19.56 5.15 2.37
N LYS A 143 19.52 4.84 3.67
CA LYS A 143 19.91 3.52 4.19
C LYS A 143 18.97 2.43 3.69
N VAL A 144 17.66 2.66 3.76
CA VAL A 144 16.64 1.70 3.32
C VAL A 144 16.72 1.46 1.82
N VAL A 145 16.86 2.52 1.01
CA VAL A 145 17.01 2.39 -0.45
C VAL A 145 18.28 1.62 -0.82
N ALA A 146 19.41 1.89 -0.15
CA ALA A 146 20.63 1.13 -0.37
C ALA A 146 20.45 -0.37 -0.06
N TYR A 147 19.75 -0.69 1.05
CA TYR A 147 19.41 -2.07 1.39
C TYR A 147 18.50 -2.72 0.34
N ILE A 148 17.43 -2.03 -0.09
CA ILE A 148 16.51 -2.52 -1.13
C ILE A 148 17.28 -2.82 -2.42
N ARG A 149 18.16 -1.92 -2.87
CA ARG A 149 18.98 -2.13 -4.09
C ARG A 149 19.87 -3.37 -3.97
N LYS A 150 20.51 -3.55 -2.81
CA LYS A 150 21.31 -4.75 -2.53
C LYS A 150 20.44 -6.01 -2.57
N LEU A 151 19.27 -5.98 -1.91
CA LEU A 151 18.34 -7.11 -1.83
C LEU A 151 17.81 -7.51 -3.22
N LYS A 152 17.47 -6.53 -4.06
CA LYS A 152 17.08 -6.75 -5.46
C LYS A 152 18.18 -7.47 -6.25
N ALA A 153 19.43 -7.03 -6.09
CA ALA A 153 20.58 -7.63 -6.78
C ALA A 153 20.92 -9.04 -6.28
N SER A 154 20.62 -9.36 -5.01
CA SER A 154 20.91 -10.66 -4.40
C SER A 154 19.73 -11.64 -4.41
N SER A 155 18.61 -11.31 -5.05
CA SER A 155 17.42 -12.17 -5.12
C SER A 155 17.17 -12.63 -6.57
N PRO A 156 17.98 -13.56 -7.11
CA PRO A 156 17.85 -14.03 -8.50
C PRO A 156 16.75 -15.08 -8.68
N VAL A 157 16.27 -15.68 -7.58
CA VAL A 157 15.27 -16.74 -7.59
C VAL A 157 14.15 -16.49 -6.60
N TRP A 158 13.00 -17.09 -6.92
CA TRP A 158 11.80 -17.12 -6.10
C TRP A 158 11.41 -18.56 -5.80
N HIS A 159 10.93 -18.79 -4.58
CA HIS A 159 10.32 -20.05 -4.19
C HIS A 159 9.13 -19.78 -3.27
N ALA A 160 7.96 -20.31 -3.59
CA ALA A 160 6.72 -20.05 -2.85
C ALA A 160 6.87 -20.30 -1.35
N ALA A 161 7.61 -21.36 -1.02
CA ALA A 161 7.84 -21.78 0.36
C ALA A 161 9.01 -21.16 1.11
N LEU A 162 10.13 -20.95 0.42
CA LEU A 162 11.41 -20.70 1.09
C LEU A 162 11.73 -19.20 1.06
N TYR A 163 11.48 -18.55 -0.07
CA TYR A 163 11.78 -17.15 -0.26
C TYR A 163 10.85 -16.54 -1.32
N ASN A 164 9.81 -15.87 -0.83
CA ASN A 164 8.70 -15.36 -1.62
C ASN A 164 8.52 -13.84 -1.41
N CYS A 165 7.44 -13.27 -1.94
CA CYS A 165 7.15 -11.83 -1.81
C CYS A 165 7.07 -11.35 -0.35
N ASN A 166 6.49 -12.14 0.56
CA ASN A 166 6.42 -11.80 1.97
C ASN A 166 7.79 -11.86 2.65
N ALA A 167 8.63 -12.84 2.29
CA ALA A 167 9.98 -12.95 2.82
C ALA A 167 10.83 -11.74 2.43
N PHE A 168 10.77 -11.35 1.15
CA PHE A 168 11.44 -10.15 0.64
C PHE A 168 11.01 -8.88 1.39
N VAL A 169 9.70 -8.70 1.59
CA VAL A 169 9.16 -7.56 2.34
C VAL A 169 9.53 -7.62 3.83
N ALA A 170 9.55 -8.82 4.43
CA ALA A 170 9.96 -9.02 5.80
C ALA A 170 11.41 -8.59 6.03
N ASP A 171 12.31 -8.88 5.09
CA ASP A 171 13.73 -8.51 5.21
C ASP A 171 13.92 -7.00 5.11
N ILE A 172 13.16 -6.31 4.26
CA ILE A 172 13.14 -4.84 4.24
C ILE A 172 12.65 -4.31 5.59
N ALA A 173 11.53 -4.82 6.11
CA ALA A 173 11.00 -4.37 7.40
C ALA A 173 12.01 -4.60 8.55
N ARG A 174 12.65 -5.77 8.60
CA ARG A 174 13.68 -6.10 9.60
C ARG A 174 14.92 -5.22 9.44
N SER A 175 15.33 -4.86 8.22
CA SER A 175 16.46 -3.95 7.99
C SER A 175 16.23 -2.56 8.59
N MET A 176 14.96 -2.19 8.77
CA MET A 176 14.51 -0.96 9.42
C MET A 176 14.28 -1.10 10.93
N GLY A 177 14.49 -2.29 11.51
CA GLY A 177 14.24 -2.57 12.93
C GLY A 177 12.81 -2.99 13.27
N TYR A 178 11.95 -3.26 12.27
CA TYR A 178 10.59 -3.72 12.51
C TYR A 178 10.48 -5.24 12.66
N LYS A 179 9.46 -5.67 13.40
CA LYS A 179 9.06 -7.09 13.46
C LYS A 179 8.36 -7.46 12.15
N ALA A 180 8.43 -8.74 11.76
CA ALA A 180 7.72 -9.25 10.59
C ALA A 180 6.94 -10.53 10.95
N PRO A 181 5.71 -10.71 10.43
CA PRO A 181 4.94 -11.93 10.63
C PRO A 181 5.48 -13.09 9.75
N GLY A 182 4.87 -14.26 9.89
CA GLY A 182 5.24 -15.44 9.09
C GLY A 182 5.00 -15.23 7.60
N ILE A 183 5.96 -15.67 6.76
CA ILE A 183 5.98 -15.44 5.31
C ILE A 183 4.92 -16.21 4.52
N TRP A 184 4.17 -17.07 5.19
CA TRP A 184 3.15 -17.97 4.64
C TRP A 184 1.74 -17.39 4.66
N LEU A 185 1.56 -16.23 5.30
CA LEU A 185 0.30 -15.52 5.28
C LEU A 185 -0.04 -15.09 3.86
N ARG A 186 -1.33 -14.95 3.55
CA ARG A 186 -1.70 -14.25 2.31
C ARG A 186 -1.13 -12.82 2.36
N PRO A 187 -0.61 -12.26 1.26
CA PRO A 187 0.02 -10.94 1.23
C PRO A 187 -0.78 -9.83 1.93
N GLN A 188 -2.11 -9.82 1.79
CA GLN A 188 -2.96 -8.88 2.53
C GLN A 188 -2.84 -9.08 4.06
N GLN A 189 -3.01 -10.30 4.54
CA GLN A 189 -2.90 -10.64 5.95
C GLN A 189 -1.49 -10.35 6.48
N PHE A 190 -0.47 -10.62 5.66
CA PHE A 190 0.92 -10.31 5.98
C PHE A 190 1.09 -8.80 6.24
N ILE A 191 0.64 -7.94 5.33
CA ILE A 191 0.79 -6.48 5.49
C ILE A 191 -0.07 -5.94 6.64
N VAL A 192 -1.29 -6.45 6.82
CA VAL A 192 -2.14 -6.09 7.96
C VAL A 192 -1.46 -6.46 9.28
N LYS A 193 -0.91 -7.68 9.38
CA LYS A 193 -0.24 -8.13 10.60
C LYS A 193 1.07 -7.41 10.83
N LEU A 194 1.86 -7.15 9.77
CA LEU A 194 3.06 -6.33 9.82
C LEU A 194 2.75 -4.95 10.40
N ARG A 195 1.68 -4.31 9.93
CA ARG A 195 1.20 -3.03 10.46
C ARG A 195 0.83 -3.12 11.95
N GLN A 196 0.04 -4.11 12.34
CA GLN A 196 -0.39 -4.32 13.73
C GLN A 196 0.79 -4.54 14.69
N MET A 197 1.84 -5.23 14.23
CA MET A 197 3.01 -5.54 15.05
C MET A 197 3.91 -4.31 15.31
N ASN A 198 3.81 -3.26 14.49
CA ASN A 198 4.79 -2.16 14.48
C ASN A 198 4.17 -0.76 14.61
N GLY A 199 2.87 -0.58 14.35
CA GLY A 199 2.24 0.74 14.28
C GLY A 199 1.72 1.32 15.60
N GLY A 200 1.92 0.64 16.72
CA GLY A 200 1.35 1.07 18.01
C GLY A 200 -0.19 1.17 17.97
N PRO A 201 -0.83 1.99 18.81
CA PRO A 201 -2.29 2.06 18.92
C PRO A 201 -2.98 2.64 17.68
N ASN A 202 -2.28 3.40 16.82
CA ASN A 202 -2.87 4.06 15.64
C ASN A 202 -2.03 3.83 14.37
N PRO A 203 -1.92 2.59 13.86
CA PRO A 203 -1.17 2.34 12.64
C PRO A 203 -1.88 2.97 11.43
N ILE A 204 -1.27 3.99 10.81
CA ILE A 204 -1.81 4.60 9.59
C ILE A 204 -1.63 3.63 8.41
N GLY A 205 -2.73 3.31 7.72
CA GLY A 205 -2.70 2.46 6.53
C GLY A 205 -4.08 2.05 6.05
N TYR A 206 -4.13 1.45 4.87
CA TYR A 206 -5.36 0.94 4.27
C TYR A 206 -5.53 -0.57 4.51
N THR A 207 -6.76 -1.05 4.67
CA THR A 207 -7.10 -2.47 4.61
C THR A 207 -8.35 -2.62 3.76
N GLY A 208 -8.19 -3.30 2.63
CA GLY A 208 -9.30 -3.66 1.76
C GLY A 208 -10.04 -4.90 2.27
N PRO A 209 -11.16 -5.26 1.63
CA PRO A 209 -11.87 -6.49 1.92
C PRO A 209 -10.99 -7.73 1.72
N PRO A 210 -11.30 -8.91 2.29
CA PRO A 210 -10.61 -10.14 1.93
C PRO A 210 -10.68 -10.39 0.41
N GLY A 211 -9.57 -10.77 -0.20
CA GLY A 211 -9.49 -11.14 -1.62
C GLY A 211 -9.32 -12.62 -1.87
#